data_AF-A0A961NDF5-F1
#
_entry.id   AF-A0A961NDF5-F1
#
_cell.length_a   1.000
_cell.length_b   1.000
_cell.length_c   1.000
_cell.angle_alpha   90.00
_cell.angle_beta   90.00
_cell.angle_gamma   90.00
#
_symmetry.space_group_name_H-M   'P 1'
#
loop_
_entity.id
_entity.type
_entity.pdbx_description
1 polymer ?
#
loop_
_entity_poly.entity_id
_entity_poly.type
_entity_poly.pdbx_seq_one_letter_code
_entity_poly.pdbx_strand_id
1 'polypeptide(L)'
;MNARGSNDRAPGQIAAALHEQKFSHLQWYLHHAENTVHLAAESEHALSEGDLHEIAGWFMKLAPQLRYRADEAGEKHLPVPAAPEAVCHYEEVDDLQKALAWAIENHRAIYADPERPNFRAYGFRLRKAKKGAPRSLYLCCSSHALMEGSESARIMRMRPTVHHAERAEAKLG
;
A
#
# COMPACT_ATOMS: atom_id res chain seq x y z
N MET A 1 9.13 -2.12 40.44
CA MET A 1 9.62 -2.59 39.13
C MET A 1 8.61 -3.58 38.60
N ASN A 2 7.78 -3.19 37.62
CA ASN A 2 6.88 -4.13 36.94
C ASN A 2 7.10 -4.01 35.43
N ALA A 3 7.30 -5.18 34.82
CA ALA A 3 7.75 -5.39 33.47
C ALA A 3 6.78 -4.82 32.44
N ARG A 4 7.31 -3.99 31.52
CA ARG A 4 6.65 -3.67 30.26
C ARG A 4 6.68 -4.92 29.40
N GLY A 5 5.54 -5.58 29.21
CA GLY A 5 5.39 -6.60 28.19
C GLY A 5 5.48 -5.93 26.82
N SER A 6 6.64 -6.05 26.17
CA SER A 6 6.80 -5.74 24.76
C SER A 6 6.02 -6.78 23.96
N ASN A 7 4.89 -6.36 23.38
CA ASN A 7 4.11 -7.16 22.46
C ASN A 7 4.80 -7.17 21.08
N ASP A 8 6.01 -7.72 21.02
CA ASP A 8 6.73 -7.97 19.78
C ASP A 8 6.25 -9.31 19.20
N ARG A 9 5.12 -9.27 18.47
CA ARG A 9 4.75 -10.41 17.62
C ARG A 9 5.72 -10.47 16.44
N ALA A 10 6.30 -11.64 16.22
CA ALA A 10 7.21 -11.88 15.10
C ALA A 10 6.51 -11.63 13.76
N PRO A 11 7.22 -11.11 12.72
CA PRO A 11 6.63 -10.82 11.42
C PRO A 11 5.92 -12.01 10.74
N GLY A 12 6.28 -13.24 11.12
CA GLY A 12 5.66 -14.46 10.60
C GLY A 12 4.23 -14.74 11.11
N GLN A 13 3.79 -14.13 12.21
CA GLN A 13 2.42 -14.27 12.72
C GLN A 13 1.41 -13.31 12.08
N ILE A 14 1.87 -12.26 11.39
CA ILE A 14 1.01 -11.24 10.78
C ILE A 14 0.37 -11.75 9.48
N ALA A 15 1.03 -12.69 8.78
CA ALA A 15 0.50 -13.35 7.60
C ALA A 15 -0.53 -14.46 7.91
N ALA A 16 -0.80 -14.74 9.19
CA ALA A 16 -1.78 -15.75 9.60
C ALA A 16 -3.21 -15.27 9.29
N ALA A 17 -3.66 -15.70 8.10
CA ALA A 17 -5.00 -15.65 7.54
C ALA A 17 -5.59 -14.24 7.29
N LEU A 18 -5.09 -13.59 6.23
CA LEU A 18 -5.96 -12.68 5.49
C LEU A 18 -7.25 -13.45 5.12
N HIS A 19 -8.40 -12.88 5.45
CA HIS A 19 -9.72 -13.49 5.27
C HIS A 19 -10.68 -12.44 4.74
N GLU A 20 -11.83 -12.85 4.22
CA GLU A 20 -12.82 -11.89 3.78
C GLU A 20 -13.37 -11.04 4.94
N GLN A 21 -13.62 -9.76 4.71
CA GLN A 21 -14.10 -8.84 5.74
C GLN A 21 -15.12 -7.87 5.18
N LYS A 22 -16.28 -7.74 5.83
CA LYS A 22 -17.26 -6.72 5.44
C LYS A 22 -16.69 -5.31 5.61
N PHE A 23 -17.02 -4.42 4.69
CA PHE A 23 -16.73 -3.01 4.84
C PHE A 23 -17.48 -2.42 6.04
N SER A 24 -16.83 -1.52 6.76
CA SER A 24 -17.53 -0.52 7.55
C SER A 24 -18.26 0.48 6.65
N HIS A 25 -19.21 1.24 7.19
CA HIS A 25 -19.90 2.28 6.43
C HIS A 25 -18.94 3.31 5.81
N LEU A 26 -17.86 3.65 6.52
CA LEU A 26 -16.85 4.58 6.00
C LEU A 26 -16.08 3.96 4.83
N GLN A 27 -15.66 2.69 4.95
CA GLN A 27 -14.96 1.97 3.87
C GLN A 27 -15.84 1.81 2.64
N TRP A 28 -17.13 1.50 2.84
CA TRP A 28 -18.11 1.44 1.76
C TRP A 28 -18.22 2.79 1.05
N TYR A 29 -18.36 3.88 1.80
CA TYR A 29 -18.43 5.23 1.22
C TYR A 29 -17.16 5.58 0.44
N LEU A 30 -15.97 5.35 1.03
CA LEU A 30 -14.68 5.66 0.40
C LEU A 30 -14.43 4.83 -0.86
N HIS A 31 -14.81 3.56 -0.86
CA HIS A 31 -14.70 2.70 -2.03
C HIS A 31 -15.59 3.19 -3.17
N HIS A 32 -16.87 3.46 -2.91
CA HIS A 32 -17.82 3.90 -3.94
C HIS A 32 -17.54 5.32 -4.44
N ALA A 33 -16.89 6.15 -3.63
CA ALA A 33 -16.38 7.45 -4.06
C ALA A 33 -15.06 7.36 -4.86
N GLU A 34 -14.54 6.15 -5.11
CA GLU A 34 -13.22 5.88 -5.71
C GLU A 34 -12.10 6.71 -5.05
N ASN A 35 -12.19 6.89 -3.74
CA ASN A 35 -11.28 7.76 -3.02
C ASN A 35 -9.92 7.08 -2.82
N THR A 36 -8.83 7.75 -3.18
CA THR A 36 -7.47 7.19 -3.16
C THR A 36 -6.50 7.98 -2.30
N VAL A 37 -5.60 7.26 -1.61
CA VAL A 37 -4.41 7.84 -0.98
C VAL A 37 -3.22 7.73 -1.91
N HIS A 38 -2.47 8.82 -2.02
CA HIS A 38 -1.19 8.87 -2.71
C HIS A 38 -0.05 9.19 -1.73
N LEU A 39 1.07 8.47 -1.86
CA LEU A 39 2.32 8.77 -1.15
C LEU A 39 3.44 8.85 -2.16
N ALA A 40 3.99 10.04 -2.36
CA ALA A 40 5.06 10.30 -3.32
C ALA A 40 6.36 10.65 -2.60
N ALA A 41 7.47 10.14 -3.10
CA ALA A 41 8.81 10.48 -2.62
C ALA A 41 9.77 10.58 -3.81
N GLU A 42 10.43 11.73 -3.92
CA GLU A 42 11.54 11.92 -4.85
C GLU A 42 12.86 11.54 -4.17
N SER A 43 13.80 11.00 -4.95
CA SER A 43 15.12 10.58 -4.45
C SER A 43 16.22 10.98 -5.42
N GLU A 44 17.37 11.40 -4.89
CA GLU A 44 18.60 11.62 -5.67
C GLU A 44 19.30 10.32 -6.08
N HIS A 45 18.87 9.18 -5.53
CA HIS A 45 19.37 7.87 -5.91
C HIS A 45 18.61 7.34 -7.13
N ALA A 46 19.26 6.52 -7.94
CA ALA A 46 18.60 5.87 -9.06
C ALA A 46 17.83 4.64 -8.55
N LEU A 47 16.51 4.66 -8.65
CA LEU A 47 15.65 3.52 -8.34
C LEU A 47 15.74 2.46 -9.45
N SER A 48 16.01 1.21 -9.10
CA SER A 48 15.83 0.05 -9.98
C SER A 48 14.45 -0.60 -9.80
N GLU A 49 14.06 -1.45 -10.74
CA GLU A 49 12.83 -2.25 -10.61
C GLU A 49 12.88 -3.17 -9.38
N GLY A 50 14.04 -3.76 -9.08
CA GLY A 50 14.23 -4.59 -7.90
C GLY A 50 14.02 -3.83 -6.59
N ASP A 51 14.52 -2.59 -6.50
CA ASP A 51 14.29 -1.72 -5.34
C ASP A 51 12.79 -1.43 -5.16
N LEU A 52 12.06 -1.21 -6.26
CA LEU A 52 10.61 -0.99 -6.22
C LEU A 52 9.88 -2.20 -5.64
N HIS A 53 10.23 -3.41 -6.09
CA HIS A 53 9.66 -4.66 -5.57
C HIS A 53 9.91 -4.83 -4.06
N GLU A 54 11.14 -4.53 -3.61
CA GLU A 54 11.50 -4.59 -2.20
C GLU A 54 10.68 -3.59 -1.36
N ILE A 55 10.60 -2.33 -1.81
CA ILE A 55 9.84 -1.30 -1.12
C ILE A 55 8.35 -1.68 -1.06
N ALA A 56 7.75 -2.12 -2.19
CA ALA A 56 6.36 -2.58 -2.20
C ALA A 56 6.15 -3.77 -1.25
N GLY A 57 7.12 -4.69 -1.18
CA GLY A 57 7.14 -5.80 -0.25
C GLY A 57 7.13 -5.35 1.21
N TRP A 58 7.92 -4.32 1.57
CA TRP A 58 7.90 -3.74 2.91
C TRP A 58 6.55 -3.10 3.23
N PHE A 59 5.94 -2.36 2.31
CA PHE A 59 4.59 -1.81 2.50
C PHE A 59 3.56 -2.92 2.75
N MET A 60 3.53 -3.95 1.91
CA MET A 60 2.58 -5.06 2.05
C MET A 60 2.85 -5.95 3.26
N LYS A 61 4.05 -5.88 3.84
CA LYS A 61 4.41 -6.56 5.10
C LYS A 61 4.03 -5.72 6.32
N LEU A 62 4.26 -4.41 6.28
CA LEU A 62 3.92 -3.47 7.35
C LEU A 62 2.41 -3.20 7.41
N ALA A 63 1.74 -3.23 6.26
CA ALA A 63 0.31 -3.02 6.08
C ALA A 63 -0.31 -4.20 5.31
N PRO A 64 -0.57 -5.33 5.97
CA PRO A 64 -1.12 -6.53 5.32
C PRO A 64 -2.42 -6.27 4.57
N GLN A 65 -3.19 -5.26 4.99
CA GLN A 65 -4.43 -4.89 4.32
C GLN A 65 -4.25 -4.38 2.89
N LEU A 66 -3.03 -3.98 2.48
CA LEU A 66 -2.72 -3.65 1.08
C LEU A 66 -2.77 -4.88 0.15
N ARG A 67 -3.03 -6.08 0.71
CA ARG A 67 -3.27 -7.33 -0.03
C ARG A 67 -4.77 -7.59 -0.26
N TYR A 68 -5.65 -6.65 0.05
CA TYR A 68 -7.09 -6.80 -0.21
C TYR A 68 -7.52 -6.09 -1.49
N ARG A 69 -8.59 -6.62 -2.09
CA ARG A 69 -9.44 -5.92 -3.07
C ARG A 69 -10.87 -5.84 -2.54
N ALA A 70 -11.70 -4.97 -3.11
CA ALA A 70 -13.15 -5.06 -2.97
C ALA A 70 -13.72 -6.24 -3.76
N ASP A 71 -14.83 -6.81 -3.32
CA ASP A 71 -15.64 -7.70 -4.15
C ASP A 71 -16.45 -6.92 -5.20
N GLU A 72 -17.11 -7.63 -6.11
CA GLU A 72 -17.85 -7.03 -7.22
C GLU A 72 -18.99 -6.10 -6.78
N ALA A 73 -19.58 -6.39 -5.61
CA ALA A 73 -20.63 -5.56 -5.01
C ALA A 73 -20.08 -4.35 -4.24
N GLY A 74 -18.76 -4.28 -4.01
CA GLY A 74 -18.15 -3.21 -3.21
C GLY A 74 -18.55 -3.26 -1.73
N GLU A 75 -18.84 -4.44 -1.19
CA GLU A 75 -19.35 -4.63 0.17
C GLU A 75 -18.33 -5.28 1.12
N LYS A 76 -17.31 -5.96 0.60
CA LYS A 76 -16.31 -6.64 1.41
C LYS A 76 -14.91 -6.60 0.81
N HIS A 77 -13.91 -6.71 1.69
CA HIS A 77 -12.53 -6.97 1.34
C HIS A 77 -12.34 -8.47 1.06
N LEU A 78 -11.70 -8.79 -0.06
CA LEU A 78 -11.28 -10.13 -0.45
C LEU A 78 -9.75 -10.20 -0.51
N PRO A 79 -9.11 -11.17 0.16
CA PRO A 79 -7.67 -11.30 0.13
C PRO A 79 -7.19 -11.69 -1.27
N VAL A 80 -6.09 -11.08 -1.70
CA VAL A 80 -5.41 -11.40 -2.95
C VAL A 80 -3.99 -11.84 -2.63
N PRO A 81 -3.61 -13.09 -2.95
CA PRO A 81 -2.25 -13.57 -2.77
C PRO A 81 -1.34 -13.00 -3.87
N ALA A 82 -1.07 -11.69 -3.79
CA ALA A 82 -0.18 -11.00 -4.72
C ALA A 82 1.25 -10.98 -4.19
N ALA A 83 2.18 -11.34 -5.06
CA ALA A 83 3.59 -11.04 -4.87
C ALA A 83 3.82 -9.53 -5.12
N PRO A 84 4.83 -8.89 -4.48
CA PRO A 84 5.07 -7.46 -4.62
C PRO A 84 5.20 -6.98 -6.07
N GLU A 85 5.78 -7.81 -6.93
CA GLU A 85 6.00 -7.54 -8.35
C GLU A 85 4.68 -7.32 -9.09
N ALA A 86 3.62 -8.03 -8.71
CA ALA A 86 2.31 -7.96 -9.38
C ALA A 86 1.61 -6.60 -9.21
N VAL A 87 1.99 -5.83 -8.19
CA VAL A 87 1.43 -4.48 -7.92
C VAL A 87 2.36 -3.36 -8.36
N CYS A 88 3.52 -3.68 -8.94
CA CYS A 88 4.54 -2.71 -9.33
C CYS A 88 4.41 -2.30 -10.79
N HIS A 89 4.71 -1.02 -11.07
CA HIS A 89 4.95 -0.47 -12.40
C HIS A 89 6.27 0.29 -12.37
N TYR A 90 7.25 -0.18 -13.13
CA TYR A 90 8.56 0.47 -13.26
C TYR A 90 8.76 1.03 -14.67
N GLU A 91 9.25 2.26 -14.76
CA GLU A 91 9.54 2.87 -16.06
C GLU A 91 10.71 3.85 -16.00
N GLU A 92 11.52 3.84 -17.06
CA GLU A 92 12.47 4.91 -17.32
C GLU A 92 11.82 6.03 -18.11
N VAL A 93 11.86 7.25 -17.56
CA VAL A 93 11.17 8.43 -18.09
C VAL A 93 12.14 9.58 -18.35
N ASP A 94 11.68 10.56 -19.12
CA ASP A 94 12.43 11.81 -19.35
C ASP A 94 12.03 12.93 -18.37
N ASP A 95 10.90 12.79 -17.68
CA ASP A 95 10.30 13.83 -16.82
C ASP A 95 9.51 13.19 -15.67
N LEU A 96 9.95 13.43 -14.42
CA LEU A 96 9.29 12.88 -13.22
C LEU A 96 7.95 13.54 -12.93
N GLN A 97 7.75 14.81 -13.30
CA GLN A 97 6.49 15.51 -13.05
C GLN A 97 5.37 14.99 -13.96
N LYS A 98 5.71 14.72 -15.24
CA LYS A 98 4.78 14.04 -16.15
C LYS A 98 4.47 12.62 -15.70
N ALA A 99 5.47 11.90 -15.20
CA ALA A 99 5.28 10.55 -14.66
C ALA A 99 4.36 10.56 -13.43
N LEU A 100 4.54 11.52 -12.52
CA LEU A 100 3.66 11.71 -11.36
C LEU A 100 2.22 12.01 -11.78
N ALA A 101 2.03 12.94 -12.71
CA ALA A 101 0.71 13.29 -13.23
C ALA A 101 0.02 12.08 -13.88
N TRP A 102 0.75 11.35 -14.73
CA TRP A 102 0.25 10.11 -15.34
C TRP A 102 -0.18 9.09 -14.28
N ALA A 103 0.65 8.87 -13.25
CA ALA A 103 0.34 7.88 -12.23
C ALA A 103 -0.88 8.27 -11.37
N ILE A 104 -1.04 9.58 -11.08
CA ILE A 104 -2.22 10.11 -10.41
C ILE A 104 -3.45 9.95 -11.31
N GLU A 105 -3.37 10.18 -12.62
CA GLU A 105 -4.51 10.00 -13.53
C GLU A 105 -4.92 8.53 -13.69
N ASN A 106 -3.94 7.62 -13.65
CA ASN A 106 -4.15 6.17 -13.80
C ASN A 106 -4.58 5.46 -12.51
N HIS A 107 -4.79 6.17 -11.39
CA HIS A 107 -5.19 5.58 -10.11
C HIS A 107 -6.44 4.70 -10.20
N ARG A 108 -7.37 5.01 -11.12
CA ARG A 108 -8.61 4.23 -11.31
C ARG A 108 -8.34 2.75 -11.66
N ALA A 109 -7.15 2.45 -12.20
CA ALA A 109 -6.72 1.09 -12.45
C ALA A 109 -6.69 0.21 -11.18
N ILE A 110 -6.61 0.79 -9.98
CA ILE A 110 -6.69 0.01 -8.74
C ILE A 110 -8.10 -0.53 -8.46
N TYR A 111 -9.14 0.11 -8.99
CA TYR A 111 -10.55 -0.32 -8.82
C TYR A 111 -11.04 -1.20 -9.96
N ALA A 112 -10.49 -1.01 -11.17
CA ALA A 112 -10.93 -1.72 -12.36
C ALA A 112 -10.32 -3.13 -12.52
N ASP A 113 -9.30 -3.47 -11.74
CA ASP A 113 -8.59 -4.74 -11.85
C ASP A 113 -9.02 -5.72 -10.74
N PRO A 114 -9.85 -6.72 -11.06
CA PRO A 114 -10.31 -7.68 -10.07
C PRO A 114 -9.20 -8.65 -9.63
N GLU A 115 -8.13 -8.85 -10.39
CA GLU A 115 -7.14 -9.89 -10.07
C GLU A 115 -6.04 -9.40 -9.13
N ARG A 116 -6.01 -8.10 -8.84
CA ARG A 116 -4.97 -7.46 -8.04
C ARG A 116 -5.56 -6.72 -6.84
N PRO A 117 -4.78 -6.52 -5.76
CA PRO A 117 -5.21 -5.69 -4.63
C PRO A 117 -5.58 -4.27 -5.08
N ASN A 118 -6.38 -3.53 -4.30
CA ASN A 118 -6.61 -2.09 -4.57
C ASN A 118 -5.42 -1.22 -4.09
N PHE A 119 -4.20 -1.63 -4.45
CA PHE A 119 -2.92 -0.98 -4.13
C PHE A 119 -1.95 -1.14 -5.31
N ARG A 120 -1.22 -0.08 -5.64
CA ARG A 120 -0.16 -0.06 -6.66
C ARG A 120 1.05 0.72 -6.17
N ALA A 121 2.22 0.25 -6.57
CA ALA A 121 3.50 0.94 -6.40
C ALA A 121 4.06 1.30 -7.77
N TYR A 122 4.47 2.55 -7.94
CA TYR A 122 5.06 3.07 -9.17
C TYR A 122 6.48 3.54 -8.88
N GLY A 123 7.41 3.15 -9.74
CA GLY A 123 8.79 3.58 -9.70
C GLY A 123 9.21 4.17 -11.03
N PHE A 124 9.61 5.43 -11.02
CA PHE A 124 10.07 6.12 -12.22
C PHE A 124 11.53 6.53 -12.06
N ARG A 125 12.36 6.22 -13.05
CA ARG A 125 13.77 6.63 -13.10
C ARG A 125 14.00 7.60 -14.24
N LEU A 126 14.66 8.73 -13.98
CA LEU A 126 15.12 9.62 -15.06
C LEU A 126 16.25 8.98 -15.85
N ARG A 127 16.09 8.93 -17.18
CA ARG A 127 17.15 8.50 -18.11
C ARG A 127 18.40 9.38 -18.00
N LYS A 128 18.19 10.69 -17.79
CA LYS A 128 19.25 11.68 -17.62
C LYS A 128 18.88 12.62 -16.48
N ALA A 129 19.67 12.59 -15.41
CA ALA A 129 19.49 13.49 -14.28
C ALA A 129 20.66 14.47 -14.16
N LYS A 130 20.37 15.71 -13.77
CA LYS A 130 21.39 16.68 -13.41
C LYS A 130 21.98 16.32 -12.03
N LYS A 131 23.25 16.66 -11.80
CA LYS A 131 23.90 16.45 -10.51
C LYS A 131 23.14 17.24 -9.42
N GLY A 132 22.82 16.59 -8.30
CA GLY A 132 22.10 17.20 -7.18
C GLY A 132 20.61 17.44 -7.44
N ALA A 133 20.04 16.82 -8.46
CA ALA A 133 18.60 16.79 -8.70
C ALA A 133 18.04 15.38 -8.45
N PRO A 134 16.74 15.24 -8.13
CA PRO A 134 16.09 13.95 -8.07
C PRO A 134 16.35 13.13 -9.33
N ARG A 135 16.66 11.84 -9.14
CA ARG A 135 16.90 10.86 -10.21
C ARG A 135 15.76 9.86 -10.32
N SER A 136 14.93 9.74 -9.29
CA SER A 136 13.77 8.86 -9.31
C SER A 136 12.62 9.40 -8.49
N LEU A 137 11.43 8.91 -8.83
CA LEU A 137 10.19 9.11 -8.10
C LEU A 137 9.63 7.74 -7.71
N TYR A 138 9.27 7.60 -6.45
CA TYR A 138 8.44 6.52 -5.96
C TYR A 138 7.04 7.06 -5.64
N LEU A 139 6.00 6.32 -6.02
CA LEU A 139 4.62 6.64 -5.69
C LEU A 139 3.88 5.37 -5.26
N CYS A 140 3.19 5.43 -4.13
CA CYS A 140 2.14 4.48 -3.79
C CYS A 140 0.77 5.08 -4.06
N CYS A 141 -0.13 4.26 -4.58
CA CYS A 141 -1.56 4.54 -4.66
C CYS A 141 -2.32 3.41 -3.99
N SER A 142 -3.27 3.73 -3.11
CA SER A 142 -4.14 2.75 -2.47
C SER A 142 -5.56 3.28 -2.37
N SER A 143 -6.54 2.37 -2.38
CA SER A 143 -7.90 2.70 -1.98
C SER A 143 -7.92 3.22 -0.55
N HIS A 144 -8.63 4.32 -0.31
CA HIS A 144 -8.77 4.91 1.01
C HIS A 144 -9.56 4.00 1.97
N ALA A 145 -10.27 3.00 1.45
CA ALA A 145 -10.89 1.94 2.25
C ALA A 145 -9.85 0.98 2.89
N LEU A 146 -8.60 0.95 2.37
CA LEU A 146 -7.50 0.12 2.87
C LEU A 146 -6.48 0.90 3.70
N MET A 147 -6.31 2.19 3.42
CA MET A 147 -5.27 3.00 4.04
C MET A 147 -5.77 4.41 4.29
N GLU A 148 -5.49 4.91 5.50
CA GLU A 148 -5.74 6.29 5.91
C GLU A 148 -4.42 7.03 6.19
N GLY A 149 -4.50 8.35 6.37
CA GLY A 149 -3.33 9.21 6.63
C GLY A 149 -2.55 8.87 7.91
N SER A 150 -3.19 8.27 8.93
CA SER A 150 -2.49 7.84 10.15
C SER A 150 -1.58 6.63 9.88
N GLU A 151 -2.01 5.73 9.02
CA GLU A 151 -1.27 4.51 8.72
C GLU A 151 -0.09 4.81 7.79
N SER A 152 -0.27 5.68 6.80
CA SER A 152 0.84 6.12 5.96
C SER A 152 1.96 6.74 6.81
N ALA A 153 1.63 7.58 7.79
CA ALA A 153 2.61 8.15 8.71
C ALA A 153 3.34 7.10 9.58
N ARG A 154 2.70 5.98 9.90
CA ARG A 154 3.32 4.86 10.63
C ARG A 154 4.22 4.03 9.72
N ILE A 155 3.78 3.72 8.50
CA ILE A 155 4.55 2.99 7.50
C ILE A 155 5.85 3.76 7.19
N MET A 156 5.76 5.09 7.03
CA MET A 156 6.94 5.95 6.81
C MET A 156 7.94 5.94 7.98
N ARG A 157 7.52 5.50 9.16
CA ARG A 157 8.38 5.30 10.34
C ARG A 157 8.76 3.83 10.54
N MET A 158 8.54 3.00 9.53
CA MET A 158 8.77 1.54 9.56
C MET A 158 8.02 0.84 10.71
N ARG A 159 6.82 1.34 11.04
CA ARG A 159 5.96 0.75 12.08
C ARG A 159 4.83 -0.03 11.43
N PRO A 160 4.51 -1.24 11.93
CA PRO A 160 3.37 -2.00 11.45
C PRO A 160 2.06 -1.23 11.65
N THR A 161 1.19 -1.35 10.66
CA THR A 161 -0.17 -0.84 10.63
C THR A 161 -1.06 -2.02 10.41
N VAL A 162 -1.81 -2.42 11.43
CA VAL A 162 -2.67 -3.58 11.33
C VAL A 162 -4.07 -3.16 11.72
N HIS A 163 -4.89 -2.93 10.70
CA HIS A 163 -6.32 -3.00 10.86
C HIS A 163 -6.68 -4.50 10.84
N HIS A 164 -7.02 -5.06 12.01
CA HIS A 164 -7.68 -6.36 12.17
C HIS A 164 -6.83 -7.65 12.30
N ALA A 165 -5.59 -7.59 12.80
CA ALA A 165 -5.04 -8.76 13.50
C ALA A 165 -5.81 -8.90 14.82
N GLU A 166 -6.83 -9.76 14.79
CA GLU A 166 -7.66 -10.17 15.92
C GLU A 166 -8.39 -9.02 16.64
N ARG A 167 -9.65 -8.77 16.28
CA ARG A 167 -10.65 -8.67 17.36
C ARG A 167 -10.90 -10.08 17.85
N ALA A 168 -10.02 -10.61 18.70
CA ALA A 168 -10.41 -11.72 19.56
C ALA A 168 -11.67 -11.25 20.30
N GLU A 169 -12.74 -12.05 20.27
CA GLU A 169 -13.95 -11.77 21.03
C GLU A 169 -13.54 -11.40 22.45
N ALA A 170 -13.79 -10.15 22.84
CA ALA A 170 -13.81 -9.82 24.24
C ALA A 170 -15.00 -10.58 24.82
N LYS A 171 -14.76 -11.81 25.29
CA LYS A 171 -15.65 -12.48 26.23
C LYS A 171 -15.66 -11.60 27.47
N LEU A 172 -16.63 -10.70 27.53
CA LEU A 172 -17.10 -10.12 28.77
C LEU A 172 -17.65 -11.29 29.59
N GLY A 173 -16.79 -11.83 30.45
CA GLY A 173 -17.19 -12.61 31.62
C GLY A 173 -17.54 -11.67 32.77
#